data_AF-A0A956CYL1-F1
#
_entry.id   AF-A0A956CYL1-F1
#
_cell.length_a   1.000
_cell.length_b   1.000
_cell.length_c   1.000
_cell.angle_alpha   90.00
_cell.angle_beta   90.00
_cell.angle_gamma   90.00
#
_symmetry.space_group_name_H-M   'P 1'
#
loop_
_entity.id
_entity.type
_entity.pdbx_description
1 polymer ?
#
loop_
_entity_poly.entity_id
_entity_poly.type
_entity_poly.pdbx_seq_one_letter_code
_entity_poly.pdbx_strand_id
1 'polypeptide(L)' 'VEGINVVRRHQRPTPQNPEGGIIEKEMPIHMSNVMLWDDDAQAPTRVRFSTDDEGKKSRVTVKSGKALD' A
#
# COMPACT_ATOMS: atom_id res chain seq x y z
N VAL A 1 -4.14 0.18 1.90
CA VAL A 1 -4.17 1.14 0.79
C VAL A 1 -5.46 1.89 0.96
N GLU A 2 -5.37 3.19 1.19
CA GLU A 2 -6.53 4.03 1.49
C GLU A 2 -7.46 4.14 0.26
N GLY A 3 -8.77 4.13 0.48
CA GLY A 3 -9.81 4.30 -0.53
C GLY A 3 -10.03 3.12 -1.49
N ILE A 4 -9.28 2.02 -1.38
CA ILE A 4 -9.45 0.85 -2.27
C ILE A 4 -10.16 -0.28 -1.53
N ASN A 5 -11.01 -1.01 -2.27
CA ASN A 5 -11.79 -2.16 -1.77
C ASN A 5 -12.75 -1.76 -0.63
N VAL A 6 -13.43 -0.63 -0.80
CA VAL A 6 -14.46 -0.16 0.15
C VAL A 6 -15.70 -1.03 -0.01
N VAL A 7 -16.12 -1.66 1.07
CA VAL A 7 -17.36 -2.44 1.11
C VAL A 7 -18.35 -1.80 2.07
N ARG A 8 -19.62 -1.87 1.69
CA ARG A 8 -20.74 -1.51 2.55
C ARG A 8 -21.07 -2.70 3.44
N ARG A 9 -20.72 -2.62 4.72
CA ARG A 9 -20.98 -3.68 5.69
C ARG A 9 -22.10 -3.26 6.64
N HIS A 10 -23.12 -4.11 6.74
CA HIS A 10 -24.17 -3.95 7.74
C HIS A 10 -23.60 -4.31 9.11
N GLN A 11 -23.68 -3.39 10.07
CA GLN A 11 -23.23 -3.58 11.43
C GLN A 11 -24.42 -3.47 12.39
N ARG A 12 -24.56 -4.47 13.27
CA ARG A 12 -25.51 -4.40 14.38
C ARG A 12 -25.06 -3.32 15.36
N PRO A 13 -25.97 -2.60 16.02
CA PRO A 13 -25.62 -1.60 17.02
C PRO A 13 -24.68 -2.16 18.10
N THR A 14 -23.67 -1.37 18.48
CA THR A 14 -22.74 -1.68 19.57
C THR A 14 -22.62 -0.47 20.51
N PRO A 15 -22.07 -0.60 21.73
CA PRO A 15 -21.88 0.55 22.62
C PRO A 15 -21.02 1.67 22.01
N GLN A 16 -20.06 1.33 21.14
CA GLN A 16 -19.29 2.33 20.38
C GLN A 16 -20.04 2.90 19.17
N ASN A 17 -21.05 2.20 18.65
CA ASN A 17 -21.86 2.66 17.52
C ASN A 17 -23.35 2.32 17.73
N PRO A 18 -24.06 3.09 18.57
CA PRO A 18 -25.42 2.78 19.01
C PRO A 18 -26.49 2.97 17.93
N GLU A 19 -26.23 3.76 16.89
CA GLU A 19 -27.15 3.89 15.74
C GLU A 19 -27.09 2.65 14.81
N GLY A 20 -25.98 1.89 14.85
CA GLY A 20 -25.74 0.79 13.91
C GLY A 20 -25.82 1.28 12.45
N GLY A 21 -26.09 0.36 11.52
CA GLY A 21 -26.37 0.72 10.13
C GLY A 21 -25.31 0.23 9.14
N ILE A 22 -25.22 0.91 8.00
CA ILE A 22 -24.33 0.54 6.91
C ILE A 22 -23.06 1.38 7.02
N ILE A 23 -21.96 0.73 7.41
CA ILE A 23 -20.64 1.36 7.46
C ILE A 23 -19.88 1.09 6.15
N GLU A 24 -19.14 2.09 5.70
CA GLU A 24 -18.14 1.90 4.65
C GLU A 24 -16.82 1.52 5.31
N LYS A 25 -16.26 0.37 4.92
CA LYS A 25 -15.01 -0.12 5.46
C LYS A 25 -14.10 -0.58 4.33
N GLU A 26 -12.85 -0.13 4.38
CA GLU A 26 -11.79 -0.63 3.52
C GLU A 26 -11.47 -2.08 3.87
N MET A 27 -11.49 -2.94 2.87
CA MET A 27 -11.14 -4.34 3.00
C MET A 27 -9.69 -4.58 2.60
N PRO A 28 -9.03 -5.59 3.21
CA PRO A 28 -7.66 -5.92 2.85
C PRO A 28 -7.53 -6.24 1.36
N ILE A 29 -6.36 -5.91 0.80
CA ILE A 29 -5.94 -6.30 -0.54
C ILE A 29 -4.68 -7.12 -0.38
N HIS A 30 -4.56 -8.19 -1.17
CA HIS A 30 -3.38 -9.04 -1.14
C HIS A 30 -2.14 -8.27 -1.61
N MET A 31 -1.01 -8.45 -0.92
CA MET A 31 0.22 -7.72 -1.19
C MET A 31 0.75 -7.91 -2.62
N SER A 32 0.49 -9.05 -3.26
CA SER A 32 0.90 -9.28 -4.66
C SER A 32 0.18 -8.38 -5.67
N ASN A 33 -0.95 -7.78 -5.30
CA ASN A 33 -1.79 -6.98 -6.19
C ASN A 33 -1.46 -5.48 -6.09
N VAL A 34 -0.42 -5.11 -5.32
CA VAL A 34 0.06 -3.73 -5.21
C VAL A 34 1.48 -3.62 -5.74
N MET A 35 1.80 -2.48 -6.36
CA MET A 35 3.14 -2.13 -6.82
C MET A 35 3.56 -0.81 -6.20
N LEU A 36 4.87 -0.61 -6.04
CA LEU A 36 5.42 0.67 -5.63
C LEU A 36 5.29 1.68 -6.76
N TRP A 37 4.90 2.89 -6.40
CA TRP A 37 4.89 4.03 -7.31
C TRP A 37 6.26 4.70 -7.32
N ASP A 38 6.76 4.99 -8.51
CA ASP A 38 8.01 5.73 -8.72
C ASP A 38 7.66 7.16 -9.14
N ASP A 39 7.89 8.14 -8.27
CA ASP A 39 7.55 9.54 -8.54
C ASP A 39 8.36 10.13 -9.71
N ASP A 40 9.59 9.65 -9.92
CA ASP A 40 10.47 10.19 -10.97
C ASP A 40 10.08 9.63 -12.35
N ALA A 41 9.70 8.34 -12.38
CA ALA A 41 9.24 7.67 -13.60
C ALA A 41 7.72 7.79 -13.84
N GLN A 42 6.97 8.40 -12.91
CA GLN A 42 5.51 8.53 -12.90
C GLN A 42 4.80 7.22 -13.29
N ALA A 43 5.31 6.10 -12.77
CA ALA A 43 4.86 4.78 -13.18
C ALA A 43 5.10 3.74 -12.09
N PRO A 44 4.31 2.65 -12.05
CA PRO A 44 4.57 1.55 -11.13
C PRO A 44 5.89 0.87 -11.48
N THR A 45 6.68 0.51 -10.47
CA THR A 45 8.00 -0.09 -10.64
C THR A 45 8.19 -1.34 -9.77
N ARG A 46 9.05 -2.24 -10.26
CA ARG A 46 9.62 -3.32 -9.46
C ARG A 46 10.82 -2.81 -8.65
N VAL A 47 11.21 -3.60 -7.66
CA VAL A 47 12.38 -3.34 -6.79
C VAL A 47 13.55 -4.22 -7.23
N ARG A 48 14.75 -3.63 -7.20
CA ARG A 48 16.05 -4.33 -7.26
C ARG A 48 16.80 -4.06 -5.94
N PHE A 49 17.73 -4.92 -5.58
CA PHE A 49 18.65 -4.65 -4.48
C PHE A 49 19.97 -4.13 -5.01
N SER A 50 20.47 -3.05 -4.42
CA SER A 50 21.81 -2.52 -4.62
C SER A 50 22.60 -2.62 -3.32
N THR A 51 23.92 -2.71 -3.42
CA THR A 51 24.82 -2.67 -2.28
C THR A 51 25.71 -1.45 -2.45
N ASP A 52 25.74 -0.57 -1.46
CA ASP A 52 26.63 0.59 -1.45
C ASP A 52 28.07 0.18 -1.10
N ASP A 53 29.04 1.05 -1.31
CA ASP A 53 30.47 0.77 -1.08
C ASP A 53 30.80 0.40 0.39
N GLU A 54 29.94 0.81 1.33
CA GLU A 54 30.00 0.46 2.76
C GLU A 54 29.37 -0.90 3.10
N GLY A 55 28.89 -1.65 2.09
CA GLY A 55 28.28 -2.97 2.25
C GLY A 55 26.80 -2.94 2.68
N LYS A 56 26.19 -1.76 2.79
CA LYS A 56 24.77 -1.60 3.12
C LYS A 56 23.90 -1.96 1.92
N LYS A 57 22.91 -2.83 2.14
CA LYS A 57 21.93 -3.18 1.09
C LYS A 57 20.77 -2.20 1.12
N SER A 58 20.50 -1.59 -0.02
CA SER A 58 19.35 -0.73 -0.25
C SER A 58 18.44 -1.30 -1.32
N ARG A 59 17.14 -1.01 -1.21
CA ARG A 59 16.19 -1.27 -2.29
C ARG A 59 16.28 -0.12 -3.28
N VAL A 60 16.24 -0.39 -4.57
CA VAL A 60 16.22 0.62 -5.63
C VAL A 60 15.07 0.36 -6.60
N THR A 61 14.45 1.41 -7.11
CA THR A 61 13.48 1.31 -8.20
C THR A 61 14.18 0.80 -9.47
N VAL A 62 13.56 -0.12 -10.20
CA VAL A 62 14.12 -0.60 -11.48
C VAL A 62 14.06 0.48 -12.57
N LYS A 63 13.06 1.39 -12.52
CA LYS A 63 12.85 2.41 -13.55
C LYS A 63 13.74 3.64 -13.38
N SER A 64 13.68 4.31 -12.23
CA SER A 64 14.50 5.51 -11.97
C SER A 64 15.86 5.22 -11.34
N GLY A 65 16.09 4.01 -10.83
CA GLY A 65 17.33 3.68 -10.10
C GLY A 65 17.42 4.35 -8.72
N LYS A 66 16.35 5.02 -8.28
CA LYS A 66 16.27 5.73 -7.01
C LYS A 66 16.23 4.76 -5.85
N ALA A 67 16.98 5.06 -4.80
CA ALA A 67 16.92 4.32 -3.55
C ALA A 67 15.53 4.46 -2.90
N LEU A 68 14.97 3.32 -2.53
CA LEU A 68 13.73 3.11 -1.79
C LEU A 68 14.08 2.74 -0.35
N ASP A 69 14.62 3.70 0.40
CA ASP A 69 14.86 3.61 1.85
C ASP A 69 14.58 4.94 2.53
#